data_AF-A0A0U3AW76-F1
#
_entry.id   AF-A0A0U3AW76-F1
#
_cell.length_a   1.000
_cell.length_b   1.000
_cell.length_c   1.000
_cell.angle_alpha   90.00
_cell.angle_beta   90.00
_cell.angle_gamma   90.00
#
_symmetry.space_group_name_H-M   'P 1'
#
loop_
_entity.id
_entity.type
_entity.pdbx_description
1 polymer ?
#
loop_
_entity_poly.entity_id
_entity_poly.type
_entity_poly.pdbx_seq_one_letter_code
_entity_poly.pdbx_strand_id
1 'polypeptide(L)'
;MDNSAKRYIKVGNWMFEVKMVRAIRVEEYGKPYDAVAHMTFNGDEVYVDSQLSSADENLGRKDLEAFLNFAQMMDVGNFRYDRFQNGERRGRNIKLMESVEKAEPQPNIRLVK
;
A
#
# COMPACT_ATOMS: atom_id res chain seq x y z
N MET A 1 10.72 14.71 4.79
CA MET A 1 11.19 14.30 3.45
C MET A 1 9.99 13.65 2.77
N ASP A 2 9.55 14.21 1.66
CA ASP A 2 8.50 13.62 0.82
C ASP A 2 9.02 12.27 0.31
N ASN A 3 8.49 11.18 0.87
CA ASN A 3 8.88 9.82 0.52
C ASN A 3 7.88 9.20 -0.46
N SER A 4 7.13 10.04 -1.21
CA SER A 4 6.18 9.60 -2.22
C SER A 4 6.90 9.10 -3.48
N ALA A 5 6.56 7.89 -3.91
CA ALA A 5 7.04 7.29 -5.13
C ALA A 5 6.03 7.53 -6.26
N LYS A 6 6.52 7.99 -7.42
CA LYS A 6 5.65 8.12 -8.61
C LYS A 6 5.27 6.72 -9.10
N ARG A 7 3.98 6.41 -9.06
CA ARG A 7 3.42 5.13 -9.55
C ARG A 7 3.35 4.99 -11.05
N TYR A 8 3.56 6.07 -11.79
CA TYR A 8 3.46 6.08 -13.23
C TYR A 8 4.50 7.00 -13.87
N ILE A 9 4.82 6.69 -15.13
CA ILE A 9 5.73 7.48 -15.97
C ILE A 9 5.13 7.65 -17.37
N LYS A 10 5.37 8.79 -18.00
CA LYS A 10 4.97 9.06 -19.39
C LYS A 10 6.15 8.87 -20.33
N VAL A 11 5.95 8.10 -21.40
CA VAL A 11 6.93 7.93 -22.48
C VAL A 11 6.23 8.12 -23.82
N GLY A 12 6.57 9.21 -24.53
CA GLY A 12 5.83 9.63 -25.73
C GLY A 12 4.35 9.87 -25.42
N ASN A 13 3.47 9.13 -26.10
CA ASN A 13 2.01 9.19 -25.92
C ASN A 13 1.47 8.14 -24.92
N TRP A 14 2.33 7.33 -24.32
CA TRP A 14 1.92 6.25 -23.42
C TRP A 14 2.13 6.63 -21.95
N MET A 15 1.20 6.18 -21.11
CA MET A 15 1.35 6.17 -19.66
C MET A 15 1.63 4.73 -19.22
N PHE A 16 2.71 4.54 -18.47
CA PHE A 16 3.06 3.28 -17.84
C PHE A 16 2.80 3.40 -16.35
N GLU A 17 2.13 2.43 -15.75
CA GLU A 17 1.77 2.45 -14.34
C GLU A 17 2.17 1.15 -13.63
N VAL A 18 2.40 1.25 -12.33
CA VAL A 18 2.55 0.09 -11.45
C VAL A 18 1.18 -0.55 -11.28
N LYS A 19 1.01 -1.73 -11.88
CA LYS A 19 -0.22 -2.51 -11.76
C LYS A 19 -0.19 -3.51 -10.59
N MET A 20 0.94 -4.19 -10.42
CA MET A 20 1.11 -5.25 -9.42
C MET A 20 2.52 -5.17 -8.84
N VAL A 21 2.62 -5.38 -7.53
CA VAL A 21 3.87 -5.47 -6.78
C VAL A 21 3.95 -6.83 -6.12
N ARG A 22 5.11 -7.48 -6.24
CA ARG A 22 5.47 -8.66 -5.48
C ARG A 22 6.35 -8.23 -4.31
N ALA A 23 5.80 -8.29 -3.10
CA ALA A 23 6.54 -8.08 -1.87
C ALA A 23 7.09 -9.42 -1.36
N ILE A 24 8.38 -9.49 -1.07
CA ILE A 24 9.03 -10.68 -0.48
C ILE A 24 9.70 -10.28 0.83
N ARG A 25 9.52 -11.10 1.87
CA ARG A 25 10.19 -10.91 3.16
C ARG A 25 11.52 -11.65 3.13
N VAL A 26 12.59 -10.86 3.08
CA VAL A 26 13.96 -11.34 2.91
C VAL A 26 14.93 -10.31 3.49
N GLU A 27 16.09 -10.76 3.95
CA GLU A 27 17.16 -9.88 4.41
C GLU A 27 17.76 -9.05 3.26
N GLU A 28 17.98 -9.69 2.11
CA GLU A 28 18.59 -9.08 0.92
C GLU A 28 17.94 -9.62 -0.37
N TYR A 29 17.79 -8.75 -1.37
CA TYR A 29 17.24 -9.15 -2.66
C TYR A 29 18.09 -10.25 -3.33
N GLY A 30 17.43 -11.29 -3.84
CA GLY A 30 18.07 -12.44 -4.46
C GLY A 30 18.40 -13.60 -3.50
N LYS A 31 18.25 -13.41 -2.18
CA LYS A 31 18.31 -14.50 -1.20
C LYS A 31 16.97 -15.24 -1.10
N PRO A 32 16.95 -16.47 -0.52
CA PRO A 32 15.71 -17.16 -0.19
C PRO A 32 14.84 -16.30 0.74
N TYR A 33 13.57 -16.14 0.38
CA TYR A 33 12.57 -15.42 1.18
C TYR A 33 11.68 -16.42 1.93
N ASP A 34 11.18 -16.02 3.09
CA ASP A 34 10.30 -16.85 3.92
C ASP A 34 8.81 -16.54 3.71
N ALA A 35 8.48 -15.38 3.13
CA ALA A 35 7.12 -14.97 2.83
C ALA A 35 7.02 -14.13 1.56
N VAL A 36 5.87 -14.18 0.92
CA VAL A 36 5.53 -13.41 -0.28
C VAL A 36 4.09 -12.89 -0.18
N ALA A 37 3.89 -11.66 -0.63
CA ALA A 37 2.58 -11.08 -0.87
C ALA A 37 2.50 -10.42 -2.24
N HIS A 38 1.31 -10.44 -2.84
CA HIS A 38 1.01 -9.69 -4.06
C HIS A 38 0.08 -8.54 -3.74
N MET A 39 0.42 -7.35 -4.23
CA MET A 39 -0.34 -6.13 -4.05
C MET A 39 -0.76 -5.59 -5.43
N THR A 40 -2.06 -5.55 -5.70
CA THR A 40 -2.60 -5.10 -6.98
C THR A 40 -3.22 -3.72 -6.83
N PHE A 41 -2.79 -2.80 -7.70
CA PHE A 41 -3.24 -1.41 -7.72
C PHE A 41 -4.39 -1.21 -8.72
N ASN A 42 -5.43 -0.48 -8.31
CA ASN A 42 -6.58 -0.10 -9.11
C ASN A 42 -6.93 1.37 -8.81
N GLY A 43 -6.38 2.30 -9.60
CA GLY A 43 -6.58 3.73 -9.36
C GLY A 43 -6.05 4.14 -7.99
N ASP A 44 -6.91 4.60 -7.10
CA ASP A 44 -6.56 5.05 -5.74
C ASP A 44 -6.63 3.95 -4.66
N GLU A 45 -6.85 2.70 -5.07
CA GLU A 45 -6.92 1.55 -4.16
C GLU A 45 -5.77 0.57 -4.43
N VAL A 46 -5.27 -0.05 -3.37
CA VAL A 46 -4.43 -1.25 -3.43
C VAL A 46 -5.06 -2.39 -2.64
N TYR A 47 -5.07 -3.58 -3.24
CA TYR A 47 -5.53 -4.82 -2.59
C TYR A 47 -4.35 -5.77 -2.38
N VAL A 48 -4.28 -6.40 -1.21
CA VAL A 48 -3.33 -7.49 -0.92
C VAL A 48 -3.99 -8.83 -1.24
N ASP A 49 -3.65 -9.41 -2.38
CA ASP A 49 -4.38 -10.52 -3.01
C ASP A 49 -4.06 -11.86 -2.35
N SER A 50 -2.77 -12.19 -2.27
CA SER A 50 -2.26 -13.47 -1.80
C SER A 50 -1.10 -13.23 -0.86
N GLN A 51 -1.02 -14.08 0.14
CA GLN A 51 -0.06 -14.04 1.24
C GLN A 51 0.33 -15.47 1.53
N LEU A 52 1.60 -15.79 1.35
CA LEU A 52 2.13 -17.11 1.64
C LEU A 52 3.38 -16.93 2.48
N SER A 53 3.52 -17.75 3.50
CA SER A 53 4.73 -17.84 4.29
C SER A 53 5.13 -19.30 4.45
N SER A 54 6.40 -19.53 4.82
CA SER A 54 6.84 -20.84 5.29
C SER A 54 6.04 -21.25 6.53
N ALA A 55 5.87 -22.56 6.73
CA ALA A 55 4.96 -23.10 7.74
C ALA A 55 5.25 -22.63 9.17
N ASP A 56 6.51 -22.29 9.45
CA ASP A 56 6.98 -21.93 10.79
C ASP A 56 6.86 -20.43 11.09
N GLU A 57 6.64 -19.59 10.07
CA GLU A 57 6.63 -18.14 10.24
C GLU A 57 5.37 -17.48 9.69
N ASN A 58 4.38 -17.26 10.55
CA ASN A 58 3.16 -16.56 10.14
C ASN A 58 3.39 -15.07 9.88
N LEU A 59 2.66 -14.52 8.91
CA LEU A 59 2.53 -13.06 8.73
C LEU A 59 1.80 -12.46 9.93
N GLY A 60 2.32 -11.34 10.41
CA GLY A 60 1.85 -10.66 11.61
C GLY A 60 1.66 -9.16 11.42
N ARG A 61 1.59 -8.46 12.56
CA ARG A 61 1.30 -7.02 12.59
C ARG A 61 2.38 -6.19 11.89
N LYS A 62 3.65 -6.57 12.05
CA LYS A 62 4.80 -5.87 11.43
C LYS A 62 4.77 -5.95 9.90
N ASP A 63 4.36 -7.09 9.35
CA ASP A 63 4.23 -7.26 7.90
C ASP A 63 3.10 -6.38 7.35
N LEU A 64 1.96 -6.34 8.05
CA LEU A 64 0.87 -5.42 7.70
C LEU A 64 1.29 -3.94 7.75
N GLU A 65 2.07 -3.55 8.77
CA GLU A 65 2.63 -2.20 8.86
C GLU A 65 3.55 -1.88 7.67
N ALA A 66 4.38 -2.83 7.24
CA ALA A 66 5.22 -2.66 6.05
C ALA A 66 4.38 -2.46 4.77
N PHE A 67 3.30 -3.24 4.59
CA PHE A 67 2.39 -3.08 3.45
C PHE A 67 1.66 -1.73 3.47
N LEU A 68 1.22 -1.27 4.64
CA LEU A 68 0.58 0.04 4.80
C LEU A 68 1.54 1.18 4.49
N ASN A 69 2.77 1.10 5.00
CA ASN A 69 3.81 2.10 4.72
C ASN A 69 4.12 2.16 3.22
N PHE A 70 4.24 1.01 2.56
CA PHE A 70 4.43 0.96 1.12
C PHE A 70 3.24 1.57 0.36
N ALA A 71 2.00 1.26 0.75
CA ALA A 71 0.81 1.84 0.16
C ALA A 71 0.78 3.39 0.30
N GLN A 72 1.15 3.91 1.47
CA GLN A 72 1.26 5.36 1.69
C GLN A 72 2.35 6.00 0.82
N MET A 73 3.53 5.38 0.71
CA MET A 73 4.58 5.83 -0.21
C MET A 73 4.10 5.88 -1.65
N MET A 74 3.21 4.96 -2.02
CA MET A 74 2.63 4.89 -3.35
C MET A 74 1.46 5.88 -3.56
N ASP A 75 1.12 6.73 -2.58
CA ASP A 75 0.10 7.77 -2.69
C ASP A 75 -1.25 7.19 -3.15
N VAL A 76 -1.73 6.18 -2.41
CA VAL A 76 -3.09 5.61 -2.52
C VAL A 76 -3.91 6.00 -1.30
N GLY A 77 -5.18 6.34 -1.51
CA GLY A 77 -6.12 6.69 -0.44
C GLY A 77 -6.79 5.48 0.22
N ASN A 78 -6.77 4.30 -0.42
CA ASN A 78 -7.46 3.11 0.09
C ASN A 78 -6.57 1.86 0.06
N PHE A 79 -6.54 1.16 1.19
CA PHE A 79 -5.81 -0.09 1.35
C PHE A 79 -6.77 -1.21 1.77
N ARG A 80 -6.81 -2.28 0.98
CA ARG A 80 -7.67 -3.43 1.21
C ARG A 80 -6.83 -4.67 1.49
N TYR A 81 -7.20 -5.39 2.55
CA TYR A 81 -6.45 -6.55 3.03
C TYR A 81 -7.40 -7.61 3.55
N ASP A 82 -7.31 -8.81 2.98
CA ASP A 82 -8.06 -9.97 3.44
C ASP A 82 -7.09 -10.92 4.19
N ARG A 83 -7.48 -11.33 5.40
CA ARG A 83 -6.83 -12.43 6.12
C ARG A 83 -7.78 -13.59 6.27
N PHE A 84 -7.27 -14.81 6.16
CA PHE A 84 -8.03 -16.00 6.52
C PHE A 84 -7.71 -16.35 7.97
N GLN A 85 -8.72 -16.41 8.82
CA GLN A 85 -8.60 -16.80 10.23
C GLN A 85 -9.72 -17.78 10.55
N ASN A 86 -9.37 -18.97 11.05
CA ASN A 86 -10.31 -20.05 11.36
C ASN A 86 -11.21 -20.46 10.17
N GLY A 87 -10.66 -20.48 8.96
CA GLY A 87 -11.41 -20.82 7.74
C GLY A 87 -12.31 -19.70 7.21
N GLU A 88 -12.43 -18.58 7.90
CA GLU A 88 -13.22 -17.43 7.46
C GLU A 88 -12.33 -16.32 6.90
N ARG A 89 -12.76 -15.74 5.77
CA ARG A 89 -12.13 -14.55 5.21
C ARG A 89 -12.58 -13.31 5.98
N ARG A 90 -11.64 -12.63 6.62
CA ARG A 90 -11.85 -11.33 7.28
C ARG A 90 -11.18 -10.23 6.47
N GLY A 91 -11.98 -9.53 5.68
CA GLY A 91 -11.53 -8.36 4.93
C GLY A 91 -11.49 -7.10 5.79
N ARG A 92 -10.51 -6.25 5.51
CA ARG A 92 -10.38 -4.90 6.06
C ARG A 92 -10.21 -3.91 4.91
N ASN A 93 -10.94 -2.81 4.99
CA ASN A 93 -10.69 -1.64 4.16
C ASN A 93 -10.21 -0.53 5.10
N ILE A 94 -9.03 0.00 4.81
CA ILE A 94 -8.35 1.02 5.60
C ILE A 94 -8.21 2.24 4.70
N LYS A 95 -8.86 3.34 5.09
CA LYS A 95 -8.65 4.64 4.46
C LYS A 95 -7.31 5.21 4.93
N LEU A 96 -6.41 5.45 4.00
CA LEU A 96 -5.13 6.08 4.26
C LEU A 96 -5.35 7.59 4.25
N MET A 97 -4.94 8.27 5.32
CA MET A 97 -4.99 9.74 5.35
C MET A 97 -3.88 10.28 4.46
N GLU A 98 -4.21 11.30 3.65
CA GLU A 98 -3.20 12.10 2.98
C GLU A 98 -2.27 12.70 4.04
N SER A 99 -0.96 12.66 3.79
CA SER A 99 -0.02 13.45 4.58
C SER A 99 -0.48 14.91 4.55
N VAL A 100 -0.68 15.50 5.72
CA VAL A 100 -1.24 16.86 5.98
C VAL A 100 -0.54 17.97 5.17
N GLU A 101 0.64 17.70 4.61
CA GLU A 101 1.40 18.59 3.75
C GLU A 101 0.77 18.89 2.38
N LYS A 102 -0.25 18.12 1.92
CA LYS A 102 -0.96 18.38 0.66
C LYS A 102 -2.28 19.17 0.81
N ALA A 103 -2.69 19.52 2.03
CA ALA A 103 -3.87 20.38 2.19
C ALA A 103 -3.53 21.80 1.71
N GLU A 104 -4.12 22.23 0.60
CA GLU A 104 -4.08 23.65 0.24
C GLU A 104 -4.55 24.49 1.44
N PRO A 105 -3.87 25.60 1.76
CA PRO A 105 -4.25 26.43 2.89
C PRO A 105 -5.68 26.92 2.68
N GLN A 106 -6.61 26.39 3.48
CA GLN A 106 -8.00 26.84 3.43
C GLN A 106 -8.03 28.34 3.74
N PRO A 107 -8.62 29.16 2.86
CA PRO A 107 -8.71 30.59 3.13
C PRO A 107 -9.54 30.78 4.39
N ASN A 108 -8.96 31.49 5.35
CA ASN A 108 -9.59 31.77 6.64
C ASN A 108 -10.71 32.79 6.41
N ILE A 109 -11.93 32.32 6.12
CA ILE A 109 -13.09 33.19 5.91
C ILE A 109 -13.53 33.71 7.29
N ARG A 110 -13.11 34.94 7.62
CA ARG A 110 -13.69 35.67 8.75
C ARG A 110 -15.00 36.32 8.31
N LEU A 111 -16.09 35.94 8.96
CA LEU A 111 -17.37 36.63 8.82
C LEU A 111 -17.24 38.02 9.47
N VAL A 112 -17.30 39.08 8.66
CA VAL A 112 -17.39 40.45 9.17
C VAL A 112 -18.86 40.71 9.51
N LYS A 113 -19.11 41.16 10.73
CA LYS A 113 -20.45 41.46 11.27
C LYS A 113 -20.96 42.80 10.76
#